data_AF-A0A497KSN2-F1
#
_entry.id   AF-A0A497KSN2-F1
#
_cell.length_a   1.000
_cell.length_b   1.000
_cell.length_c   1.000
_cell.angle_alpha   90.00
_cell.angle_beta   90.00
_cell.angle_gamma   90.00
#
_symmetry.space_group_name_H-M   'P 1'
#
loop_
_entity.id
_entity.type
_entity.pdbx_description
1 polymer ?
#
loop_
_entity_poly.entity_id
_entity_poly.type
_entity_poly.pdbx_seq_one_letter_code
_entity_poly.pdbx_strand_id
1 'polypeptide(L)'
;MISESKLERTVAPFYCRLALTLCQRARELLYDDSKHSKASEICKFISTLCSKNNYDQCLEESKLCAKVSELCLYPEKLSEARSLCEKARKLCPKSFTVRAG
;
A
#
# COMPACT_ATOMS: atom_id res chain seq x y z
N MET A 1 5.00 18.25 18.03
CA MET A 1 4.03 17.17 18.28
C MET A 1 2.65 17.78 18.14
N ILE A 2 2.02 17.62 16.97
CA ILE A 2 0.67 18.14 16.73
C ILE A 2 -0.29 17.24 17.52
N SER A 3 -1.09 17.84 18.39
CA SER A 3 -2.17 17.15 19.09
C SER A 3 -3.13 16.59 18.03
N GLU A 4 -3.12 15.28 17.83
CA GLU A 4 -3.95 14.62 16.83
C GLU A 4 -5.43 14.81 17.16
N SER A 5 -6.19 15.19 16.15
CA SER A 5 -7.62 15.38 16.32
C SER A 5 -8.28 14.03 16.64
N LYS A 6 -9.30 14.03 17.50
CA LYS A 6 -10.16 12.86 17.76
C LYS A 6 -10.70 12.25 16.45
N LEU A 7 -10.87 13.08 15.43
CA LEU A 7 -11.27 12.68 14.09
C LEU A 7 -10.23 11.76 13.43
N GLU A 8 -8.95 12.13 13.39
CA GLU A 8 -7.89 11.33 12.75
C GLU A 8 -7.76 9.94 13.38
N ARG A 9 -7.78 9.86 14.71
CA ARG A 9 -7.76 8.58 15.43
C ARG A 9 -8.98 7.71 15.14
N THR A 10 -10.13 8.33 14.87
CA THR A 10 -11.37 7.61 14.53
C THR A 10 -11.36 7.10 13.09
N VAL A 11 -10.78 7.86 12.15
CA VAL A 11 -10.82 7.52 10.71
C VAL A 11 -9.64 6.63 10.29
N ALA A 12 -8.48 6.71 10.95
CA ALA A 12 -7.30 5.91 10.61
C ALA A 12 -7.57 4.40 10.46
N PRO A 13 -8.36 3.73 11.33
CA PRO A 13 -8.72 2.31 11.14
C PRO A 13 -9.50 2.02 9.85
N PHE A 14 -10.26 3.00 9.32
CA PHE A 14 -10.97 2.87 8.05
C PHE A 14 -10.01 2.98 6.87
N TYR A 15 -9.08 3.94 6.90
CA TYR A 15 -8.02 4.04 5.89
C TYR A 15 -7.17 2.76 5.85
N CYS A 16 -6.80 2.24 7.01
CA CYS A 16 -6.03 1.00 7.12
C CYS A 16 -6.79 -0.21 6.53
N ARG A 17 -8.07 -0.39 6.85
CA ARG A 17 -8.88 -1.49 6.27
C ARG A 17 -9.00 -1.37 4.75
N LEU A 18 -9.30 -0.18 4.25
CA LEU A 18 -9.40 0.06 2.81
C LEU A 18 -8.06 -0.19 2.11
N ALA A 19 -6.95 0.30 2.67
CA ALA A 19 -5.61 0.07 2.15
C ALA A 19 -5.26 -1.42 2.07
N LEU A 20 -5.65 -2.23 3.07
CA LEU A 20 -5.41 -3.67 3.06
C LEU A 20 -6.19 -4.39 1.94
N THR A 21 -7.48 -4.09 1.78
CA THR A 21 -8.31 -4.65 0.70
C THR A 21 -7.74 -4.29 -0.67
N LEU A 22 -7.36 -3.02 -0.86
CA LEU A 22 -6.75 -2.55 -2.09
C LEU A 22 -5.37 -3.16 -2.32
N CYS A 23 -4.57 -3.36 -1.27
CA CYS A 23 -3.24 -3.97 -1.37
C CYS A 23 -3.32 -5.40 -1.87
N GLN A 24 -4.29 -6.18 -1.38
CA GLN A 24 -4.56 -7.52 -1.92
C GLN A 24 -4.86 -7.47 -3.42
N ARG A 25 -5.75 -6.56 -3.83
CA ARG A 25 -6.14 -6.40 -5.24
C ARG A 25 -4.98 -5.91 -6.12
N ALA A 26 -4.18 -4.95 -5.64
CA ALA A 26 -3.03 -4.43 -6.35
C ALA A 26 -2.02 -5.53 -6.67
N ARG A 27 -1.79 -6.47 -5.76
CA ARG A 27 -0.90 -7.62 -6.00
C ARG A 27 -1.42 -8.50 -7.12
N GLU A 28 -2.70 -8.87 -7.09
CA GLU A 28 -3.30 -9.69 -8.15
C GLU A 28 -3.06 -9.06 -9.54
N LEU A 29 -3.17 -7.73 -9.62
CA LEU A 29 -2.92 -6.98 -10.85
C LEU A 29 -1.43 -6.83 -11.19
N LEU A 30 -0.54 -6.82 -10.18
CA LEU A 30 0.91 -6.73 -10.36
C LEU A 30 1.53 -8.02 -10.94
N TYR A 31 0.84 -9.14 -10.74
CA TYR A 31 1.21 -10.44 -11.31
C TYR A 31 0.42 -10.78 -12.60
N ASP A 32 -0.43 -9.86 -13.07
CA ASP A 32 -1.13 -9.97 -14.35
C ASP A 32 -0.45 -9.05 -15.37
N ASP A 33 0.17 -9.66 -16.39
CA ASP A 33 1.03 -8.96 -17.34
C ASP A 33 0.32 -7.83 -18.12
N SER A 34 -1.01 -7.84 -18.15
CA SER A 34 -1.84 -6.86 -18.85
C SER A 34 -2.37 -5.72 -17.96
N LYS A 35 -2.15 -5.77 -16.64
CA LYS A 35 -2.84 -4.89 -15.67
C LYS A 35 -1.93 -4.06 -14.77
N HIS A 36 -0.65 -3.93 -15.11
CA HIS A 36 0.32 -3.15 -14.33
C HIS A 36 -0.05 -1.66 -14.15
N SER A 37 -0.65 -1.03 -15.16
CA SER A 37 -1.13 0.36 -15.06
C SER A 37 -2.22 0.51 -13.97
N LYS A 38 -3.13 -0.46 -13.85
CA LYS A 38 -4.12 -0.46 -12.76
C LYS A 38 -3.47 -0.74 -11.40
N ALA A 39 -2.46 -1.61 -11.36
CA ALA A 39 -1.69 -1.82 -10.14
C ALA A 39 -1.01 -0.52 -9.68
N SER A 40 -0.46 0.27 -10.61
CA SER A 40 0.12 1.59 -10.33
C SER A 40 -0.87 2.53 -9.65
N GLU A 41 -2.06 2.72 -10.23
CA GLU A 41 -3.11 3.59 -9.68
C GLU A 41 -3.50 3.18 -8.26
N ILE A 42 -3.72 1.88 -8.04
CA ILE A 42 -4.11 1.37 -6.72
C ILE A 42 -2.96 1.55 -5.71
N CYS A 43 -1.72 1.25 -6.09
CA CYS A 43 -0.55 1.46 -5.22
C CYS A 43 -0.34 2.93 -4.85
N LYS A 44 -0.60 3.87 -5.78
CA LYS A 44 -0.57 5.32 -5.51
C LYS A 44 -1.63 5.70 -4.47
N PHE A 45 -2.83 5.14 -4.60
CA PHE A 45 -3.91 5.41 -3.66
C PHE A 45 -3.63 4.80 -2.27
N ILE A 46 -3.11 3.57 -2.22
CA ILE A 46 -2.67 2.93 -0.98
C ILE A 46 -1.61 3.78 -0.27
N SER A 47 -0.62 4.32 -1.00
CA SER A 47 0.39 5.21 -0.43
C SER A 47 -0.26 6.39 0.32
N THR A 48 -1.27 7.02 -0.29
CA THR A 48 -2.02 8.13 0.31
C THR A 48 -2.79 7.72 1.57
N LEU A 49 -3.35 6.50 1.59
CA LEU A 49 -4.06 5.98 2.75
C LEU A 49 -3.11 5.62 3.90
N CYS A 50 -1.98 4.96 3.58
CA CYS A 50 -0.99 4.59 4.57
C CYS A 50 -0.28 5.83 5.15
N SER A 51 -0.06 6.89 4.37
CA SER A 51 0.53 8.12 4.88
C SER A 51 -0.38 8.90 5.85
N LYS A 52 -1.69 8.59 5.84
CA LYS A 52 -2.68 9.14 6.79
C LYS A 52 -2.79 8.32 8.08
N ASN A 53 -2.07 7.20 8.17
CA ASN A 53 -1.92 6.46 9.43
C ASN A 53 -0.72 7.03 10.20
N ASN A 54 -0.92 7.33 11.48
CA ASN A 54 0.07 7.99 12.33
C ASN A 54 1.11 7.02 12.93
N TYR A 55 1.41 5.93 12.22
CA TYR A 55 2.43 4.97 12.63
C TYR A 55 3.63 5.09 11.71
N ASP A 56 4.83 5.16 12.27
CA ASP A 56 6.08 5.28 11.49
C ASP A 56 6.21 4.15 10.45
N GLN A 57 5.78 2.94 10.80
CA GLN A 57 5.71 1.82 9.87
C GLN A 57 4.78 2.11 8.69
N CYS A 58 3.61 2.71 8.90
CA CYS A 58 2.71 3.06 7.81
C CYS A 58 3.27 4.19 6.92
N LEU A 59 4.05 5.12 7.50
CA LEU A 59 4.74 6.14 6.74
C LEU A 59 5.84 5.52 5.86
N GLU A 60 6.62 4.57 6.37
CA GLU A 60 7.61 3.84 5.58
C GLU A 60 6.96 2.99 4.49
N GLU A 61 5.88 2.26 4.81
CA GLU A 61 5.07 1.51 3.85
C GLU A 61 4.57 2.43 2.73
N SER A 62 4.07 3.62 3.07
CA SER A 62 3.55 4.57 2.09
C SER A 62 4.59 4.98 1.04
N LYS A 63 5.86 5.14 1.43
CA LYS A 63 6.96 5.47 0.52
C LYS A 63 7.27 4.30 -0.41
N LEU A 64 7.25 3.07 0.12
CA LEU A 64 7.42 1.87 -0.69
C LEU A 64 6.28 1.70 -1.69
N CYS A 65 5.03 1.89 -1.28
CA CYS A 65 3.86 1.83 -2.16
C CYS A 65 3.90 2.91 -3.25
N ALA A 66 4.36 4.13 -2.93
CA ALA A 66 4.59 5.17 -3.92
C ALA A 66 5.63 4.72 -4.95
N LYS A 67 6.75 4.14 -4.50
CA LYS A 67 7.79 3.65 -5.42
C LYS A 67 7.30 2.51 -6.30
N VAL A 68 6.55 1.55 -5.73
CA VAL A 68 5.90 0.48 -6.50
C VAL A 68 4.99 1.08 -7.58
N SER A 69 4.20 2.12 -7.24
CA SER A 69 3.32 2.76 -8.24
C SER A 69 4.09 3.32 -9.43
N GLU A 70 5.24 3.95 -9.21
CA GLU A 70 6.08 4.48 -10.28
C GLU A 70 6.66 3.35 -11.15
N LEU A 71 7.20 2.31 -10.52
CA LEU A 71 7.85 1.21 -11.23
C LEU A 71 6.86 0.36 -12.04
N CYS A 72 5.60 0.28 -11.63
CA CYS A 72 4.55 -0.45 -12.37
C CYS A 72 4.26 0.12 -13.76
N LEU A 73 4.68 1.36 -14.04
CA LEU A 73 4.51 1.99 -15.35
C LEU A 73 5.58 1.57 -16.37
N TYR A 74 6.63 0.88 -15.92
CA TYR A 74 7.79 0.52 -16.71
C TYR A 74 7.97 -1.01 -16.74
N PRO A 75 7.74 -1.68 -17.88
CA PRO A 75 7.82 -3.14 -17.98
C PRO A 75 9.15 -3.73 -17.49
N GLU A 76 10.27 -3.05 -17.76
CA GLU A 76 11.62 -3.45 -17.36
C GLU A 76 11.86 -3.36 -15.85
N LYS A 77 10.98 -2.67 -15.12
CA LYS A 77 11.06 -2.45 -13.67
C LYS A 77 10.08 -3.30 -12.86
N LEU A 78 9.28 -4.14 -13.50
CA LEU A 78 8.25 -4.95 -12.81
C LEU A 78 8.83 -5.92 -11.77
N SER A 79 10.01 -6.48 -12.03
CA SER A 79 10.71 -7.33 -11.06
C SER A 79 11.07 -6.55 -9.79
N GLU A 80 11.57 -5.33 -9.95
CA GLU A 80 11.88 -4.42 -8.85
C GLU A 80 10.61 -4.01 -8.10
N ALA A 81 9.53 -3.68 -8.82
CA ALA A 81 8.22 -3.37 -8.25
C ALA A 81 7.69 -4.50 -7.37
N ARG A 82 7.79 -5.76 -7.82
CA ARG A 82 7.39 -6.95 -7.05
C ARG A 82 8.24 -7.12 -5.79
N SER A 83 9.55 -6.92 -5.87
CA SER A 83 10.45 -6.97 -4.70
C SER A 83 10.09 -5.91 -3.66
N LEU A 84 9.85 -4.66 -4.07
CA LEU A 84 9.44 -3.58 -3.18
C LEU A 84 8.05 -3.83 -2.58
N CYS A 85 7.11 -4.39 -3.35
CA CYS A 85 5.78 -4.76 -2.87
C CYS A 85 5.87 -5.78 -1.72
N GLU A 86 6.71 -6.82 -1.86
CA GLU A 86 6.93 -7.80 -0.80
C GLU A 86 7.60 -7.18 0.44
N LYS A 87 8.53 -6.23 0.26
CA LYS A 87 9.11 -5.48 1.40
C LYS A 87 8.05 -4.67 2.13
N ALA A 88 7.19 -3.94 1.42
CA ALA A 88 6.11 -3.16 2.01
C ALA A 88 5.16 -4.04 2.84
N ARG A 89 4.82 -5.22 2.34
CA ARG A 89 3.98 -6.18 3.06
C ARG A 89 4.60 -6.66 4.36
N LYS A 90 5.89 -7.00 4.35
CA LYS A 90 6.60 -7.47 5.57
C LYS A 90 6.65 -6.38 6.64
N LEU A 91 6.65 -5.12 6.22
CA LEU A 91 6.69 -3.98 7.12
C LEU A 91 5.32 -3.67 7.74
N CYS A 92 4.23 -3.94 7.00
CA CYS A 92 2.88 -3.73 7.49
C CYS A 92 2.45 -4.83 8.49
N PRO A 93 2.20 -4.48 9.77
CA PRO A 93 1.85 -5.48 10.80
C PRO A 93 0.50 -6.14 10.56
N LYS A 94 -0.37 -5.52 9.74
CA LYS A 94 -1.72 -6.01 9.43
C LYS A 94 -1.85 -6.69 8.07
N SER A 95 -0.76 -6.78 7.30
CA SER A 95 -0.79 -7.39 5.96
C SER A 95 -1.06 -8.90 6.00
N PHE A 96 -0.70 -9.57 7.11
CA PHE A 96 -0.89 -11.01 7.31
C PHE A 96 -2.19 -11.37 8.02
N THR A 97 -2.88 -10.40 8.62
CA THR A 97 -4.16 -10.63 9.32
C THR A 97 -5.36 -10.81 8.38
N VAL A 98 -5.24 -10.49 7.09
CA VAL A 98 -6.34 -10.65 6.11
C VAL A 98 -6.31 -12.05 5.45
N ARG A 99 -6.08 -13.09 6.26
CA ARG A 99 -6.34 -14.50 5.92
C ARG A 99 -7.34 -15.07 6.92
N ALA A 100 -8.57 -14.56 6.90
CA ALA A 100 -9.74 -15.26 7.45
C ALA A 100 -10.99 -14.56 6.89
N GLY A 101 -11.59 -15.19 5.89
CA GLY A 101 -12.81 -14.78 5.22
C GLY A 101 -13.17 -15.85 4.22
#